data_AF-A0A653C309-F1
#
_entry.id   AF-A0A653C309-F1
#
_cell.length_a   1.000
_cell.length_b   1.000
_cell.length_c   1.000
_cell.angle_alpha   90.00
_cell.angle_beta   90.00
_cell.angle_gamma   90.00
#
_symmetry.space_group_name_H-M   'P 1'
#
loop_
_entity.id
_entity.type
_entity.pdbx_description
1 polymer ?
#
loop_
_entity_poly.entity_id
_entity_poly.type
_entity_poly.pdbx_seq_one_letter_code
_entity_poly.pdbx_strand_id
1 'polypeptide(L)'
;MESHFKILRKKLNDLGYTQPLRIECVPLVNKLLSDLKTTTENLQKCMTISKNALDELSSIELCAEPHKCDNVKLIEECNDLHLAFVHFKEQHEKLQKDLRTQNTILDDRLAECEAEKETLRQKLNGLKAELRTNLNCSTRSSRPSLRQAIKELKKENMSSAEEKYSIIQNEIRKLKEDKLELLKNNEILKSQLENRNQEVQRLLDGGRPVNTQARGYDNIDKKIGALQDEICALKADRSILGAQLKGALAKQHEAMRRALHLAERNKQLEKEMKDIDQIALQVEAECNKTVKSNSEKMLR
;
A
#
# COMPACT_ATOMS: atom_id res chain seq x y z
N MET A 1 20.73 16.65 -67.45
CA MET A 1 20.80 15.17 -67.36
C MET A 1 22.18 14.67 -66.93
N GLU A 2 23.27 15.15 -67.53
CA GLU A 2 24.65 14.78 -67.13
C GLU A 2 25.00 15.08 -65.66
N SER A 3 24.53 16.21 -65.11
CA SER A 3 24.79 16.56 -63.70
C SER A 3 24.21 15.52 -62.73
N HIS A 4 22.97 15.05 -62.97
CA HIS A 4 22.34 14.02 -62.14
C HIS A 4 23.01 12.65 -62.28
N PHE A 5 23.48 12.30 -63.48
CA PHE A 5 24.29 11.10 -63.69
C PHE A 5 25.59 11.16 -62.88
N LYS A 6 26.34 12.27 -62.93
CA LYS A 6 27.59 12.45 -62.17
C LYS A 6 27.35 12.35 -60.65
N ILE A 7 26.27 12.95 -60.14
CA ILE A 7 25.92 12.90 -58.71
C ILE A 7 25.54 11.48 -58.27
N LEU A 8 24.67 10.79 -59.01
CA LEU A 8 24.29 9.41 -58.71
C LEU A 8 25.50 8.47 -58.81
N ARG A 9 26.36 8.70 -59.80
CA ARG A 9 27.58 7.92 -59.99
C ARG A 9 28.54 8.03 -58.82
N LYS A 10 28.73 9.25 -58.31
CA LYS A 10 29.54 9.48 -57.11
C LYS A 10 28.98 8.71 -55.91
N LYS A 11 27.66 8.83 -55.65
CA LYS A 11 27.00 8.08 -54.55
C LYS A 11 27.16 6.56 -54.69
N LEU A 12 27.02 6.02 -55.89
CA LEU A 12 27.20 4.58 -56.13
C LEU A 12 28.66 4.15 -55.93
N ASN A 13 29.63 4.95 -56.41
CA ASN A 13 31.04 4.69 -56.16
C ASN A 13 31.37 4.74 -54.66
N ASP A 14 30.81 5.70 -53.92
CA ASP A 14 30.98 5.82 -52.47
C ASP A 14 30.41 4.60 -51.72
N LEU A 15 29.38 3.96 -52.30
CA LEU A 15 28.80 2.70 -51.83
C LEU A 15 29.52 1.46 -52.38
N GLY A 16 30.60 1.62 -53.15
CA GLY A 16 31.40 0.54 -53.73
C GLY A 16 30.89 -0.03 -55.07
N TYR A 17 29.79 0.52 -55.62
CA TYR A 17 29.23 0.09 -56.90
C TYR A 17 29.92 0.79 -58.08
N THR A 18 31.00 0.19 -58.58
CA THR A 18 31.86 0.74 -59.65
C THR A 18 31.51 0.26 -61.06
N GLN A 19 30.45 -0.52 -61.24
CA GLN A 19 30.03 -1.06 -62.54
C GLN A 19 29.50 0.04 -63.48
N PRO A 20 29.79 0.03 -64.79
CA PRO A 20 29.33 1.08 -65.71
C PRO A 20 27.79 1.15 -65.78
N LEU A 21 27.24 2.36 -65.67
CA LEU A 21 25.79 2.61 -65.65
C LEU A 21 25.35 3.32 -66.94
N ARG A 22 24.28 2.81 -67.58
CA ARG A 22 23.64 3.47 -68.72
C ARG A 22 22.78 4.66 -68.25
N ILE A 23 22.72 5.72 -69.05
CA ILE A 23 22.00 6.96 -68.71
C ILE A 23 20.49 6.74 -68.52
N GLU A 24 19.89 5.82 -69.29
CA GLU A 24 18.46 5.49 -69.22
C GLU A 24 18.05 4.91 -67.85
N CYS A 25 18.97 4.24 -67.15
CA CYS A 25 18.70 3.60 -65.86
C CYS A 25 18.74 4.57 -64.67
N VAL A 26 19.25 5.79 -64.86
CA VAL A 26 19.47 6.79 -63.80
C VAL A 26 18.21 7.09 -62.98
N PRO A 27 17.02 7.33 -63.58
CA PRO A 27 15.84 7.69 -62.81
C PRO A 27 15.37 6.58 -61.86
N LEU A 28 15.44 5.32 -62.31
CA LEU A 28 15.04 4.16 -61.52
C LEU A 28 16.03 3.91 -60.38
N VAL A 29 17.34 3.89 -60.68
CA VAL A 29 18.37 3.67 -59.66
C VAL A 29 18.34 4.77 -58.60
N ASN A 30 18.10 6.02 -58.99
CA ASN A 30 17.99 7.11 -58.03
C ASN A 30 16.75 6.99 -57.11
N LYS A 31 15.60 6.50 -57.63
CA LYS A 31 14.43 6.19 -56.80
C LYS A 31 14.73 5.06 -55.82
N LEU A 32 15.26 3.94 -56.30
CA LEU A 32 15.60 2.79 -55.45
C LEU A 32 16.58 3.16 -54.34
N LEU A 33 17.59 3.97 -54.65
CA LEU A 33 18.58 4.41 -53.68
C LEU A 33 18.01 5.40 -52.66
N SER A 34 17.05 6.23 -53.09
CA SER A 34 16.28 7.09 -52.18
C SER A 34 15.36 6.27 -51.27
N ASP A 35 14.63 5.29 -51.81
CA ASP A 35 13.76 4.40 -51.05
C ASP A 35 14.57 3.58 -50.04
N LEU A 36 15.74 3.05 -50.45
CA LEU A 36 16.64 2.31 -49.55
C LEU A 36 17.14 3.19 -48.41
N LYS A 37 17.52 4.44 -48.72
CA LYS A 37 17.93 5.41 -47.70
C LYS A 37 16.80 5.67 -46.70
N THR A 38 15.59 5.98 -47.18
CA THR A 38 14.43 6.22 -46.33
C THR A 38 14.06 4.99 -45.50
N THR A 39 14.09 3.80 -46.09
CA THR A 39 13.79 2.54 -45.38
C THR A 39 14.82 2.26 -44.29
N THR A 40 16.11 2.53 -44.54
CA THR A 40 17.19 2.37 -43.57
C THR A 40 17.06 3.38 -42.42
N GLU A 41 16.78 4.64 -42.72
CA GLU A 41 16.53 5.68 -41.72
C GLU A 41 15.31 5.34 -40.85
N ASN A 42 14.24 4.81 -41.46
CA ASN A 42 13.05 4.37 -40.74
C ASN A 42 13.34 3.15 -39.86
N LEU A 43 14.11 2.18 -40.34
CA LEU A 43 14.55 1.04 -39.53
C LEU A 43 15.35 1.50 -38.31
N GLN A 44 16.31 2.40 -38.50
CA GLN A 44 17.09 2.97 -37.39
C GLN A 44 16.21 3.67 -36.35
N LYS A 45 15.20 4.43 -36.80
CA LYS A 45 14.20 5.02 -35.90
C LYS A 45 13.42 3.96 -35.13
N CYS A 46 12.90 2.93 -35.81
CA CYS A 46 12.17 1.84 -35.18
C CYS A 46 13.05 1.09 -34.15
N MET A 47 14.32 0.84 -34.46
CA MET A 47 15.26 0.21 -33.51
C MET A 47 15.49 1.09 -32.28
N THR A 48 15.62 2.40 -32.46
CA THR A 48 15.79 3.34 -31.35
C THR A 48 14.55 3.37 -30.46
N ILE A 49 13.35 3.43 -31.05
CA ILE A 49 12.09 3.39 -30.30
C ILE A 49 11.96 2.07 -29.53
N SER A 50 12.24 0.93 -30.19
CA SER A 50 12.18 -0.38 -29.55
C SER A 50 13.16 -0.48 -28.38
N LYS A 51 14.37 0.07 -28.52
CA LYS A 51 15.36 0.10 -27.45
C LYS A 51 14.87 0.93 -26.26
N ASN A 52 14.39 2.15 -26.52
CA ASN A 52 13.87 3.01 -25.45
C ASN A 52 12.68 2.37 -24.73
N ALA A 53 11.79 1.70 -25.45
CA ALA A 53 10.66 0.99 -24.86
C ALA A 53 11.12 -0.17 -23.93
N LEU A 54 12.17 -0.89 -24.31
CA LEU A 54 12.77 -1.94 -23.46
C LEU A 54 13.42 -1.34 -22.20
N ASP A 55 14.11 -0.21 -22.33
CA ASP A 55 14.74 0.48 -21.20
C ASP A 55 13.67 1.02 -20.22
N GLU A 56 12.57 1.58 -20.74
CA GLU A 56 11.42 2.02 -19.95
C GLU A 56 10.76 0.84 -19.21
N LEU A 57 10.55 -0.30 -19.88
CA LEU A 57 10.02 -1.51 -19.25
C LEU A 57 10.90 -2.00 -18.11
N SER A 58 12.21 -2.06 -18.32
CA SER A 58 13.16 -2.47 -17.27
C SER A 58 13.13 -1.54 -16.07
N SER A 59 13.00 -0.23 -16.30
CA SER A 59 12.85 0.77 -15.23
C SER A 59 11.55 0.58 -14.44
N ILE A 60 10.43 0.36 -15.14
CA ILE A 60 9.13 0.11 -14.49
C ILE A 60 9.18 -1.18 -13.67
N GLU A 61 9.80 -2.24 -14.18
CA GLU A 61 9.94 -3.51 -13.48
C GLU A 61 10.75 -3.35 -12.19
N LEU A 62 11.87 -2.62 -12.24
CA LEU A 62 12.67 -2.31 -11.06
C LEU A 62 11.90 -1.51 -10.02
N CYS A 63 11.04 -0.57 -10.45
CA CYS A 63 10.19 0.21 -9.55
C CYS A 63 9.05 -0.62 -8.94
N ALA A 64 8.56 -1.65 -9.63
CA ALA A 64 7.50 -2.52 -9.15
C ALA A 64 8.00 -3.60 -8.18
N GLU A 65 9.27 -3.97 -8.26
CA GLU A 65 9.86 -5.08 -7.49
C GLU A 65 9.73 -4.95 -5.95
N PRO A 66 9.95 -3.77 -5.33
CA PRO A 66 9.75 -3.60 -3.89
C PRO A 66 8.31 -3.90 -3.48
N HIS A 67 7.33 -3.45 -4.27
CA HIS A 67 5.92 -3.69 -3.99
C HIS A 67 5.52 -5.16 -4.13
N LYS A 68 6.10 -5.88 -5.09
CA LYS A 68 5.91 -7.34 -5.18
C LYS A 68 6.47 -8.05 -3.95
N CYS A 69 7.68 -7.68 -3.52
CA CYS A 69 8.31 -8.26 -2.34
C CYS A 69 7.50 -8.00 -1.07
N ASP A 70 7.03 -6.77 -0.89
CA ASP A 70 6.23 -6.40 0.29
C ASP A 70 4.86 -7.10 0.26
N ASN A 71 4.22 -7.22 -0.91
CA ASN A 71 2.97 -7.97 -1.05
C ASN A 71 3.14 -9.44 -0.66
N VAL A 72 4.24 -10.08 -1.07
CA VAL A 72 4.52 -11.48 -0.67
C VAL A 72 4.63 -11.60 0.84
N LYS A 73 5.41 -10.73 1.49
CA LYS A 73 5.56 -10.73 2.95
C LYS A 73 4.23 -10.48 3.68
N LEU A 74 3.43 -9.53 3.20
CA LEU A 74 2.12 -9.23 3.79
C LEU A 74 1.15 -10.41 3.66
N ILE A 75 1.17 -11.12 2.52
CA ILE A 75 0.36 -12.32 2.32
C ILE A 75 0.82 -13.42 3.27
N GLU A 76 2.12 -13.63 3.44
CA GLU A 76 2.67 -14.59 4.41
C GLU A 76 2.23 -14.26 5.85
N GLU A 77 2.40 -13.01 6.29
CA GLU A 77 1.99 -12.58 7.63
C GLU A 77 0.48 -12.70 7.85
N CYS A 78 -0.32 -12.35 6.84
CA CYS A 78 -1.78 -12.50 6.89
C CYS A 78 -2.20 -13.97 6.99
N ASN A 79 -1.53 -14.87 6.27
CA ASN A 79 -1.79 -16.30 6.35
C ASN A 79 -1.40 -16.87 7.72
N ASP A 80 -0.23 -16.50 8.25
CA ASP A 80 0.24 -16.92 9.57
C ASP A 80 -0.70 -16.45 10.68
N LEU A 81 -1.13 -15.18 10.61
CA LEU A 81 -2.07 -14.61 11.57
C LEU A 81 -3.44 -15.28 11.47
N HIS A 82 -3.91 -15.58 10.26
CA HIS A 82 -5.17 -16.29 10.05
C HIS A 82 -5.12 -17.69 10.68
N LEU A 83 -4.04 -18.44 10.45
CA LEU A 83 -3.84 -19.76 11.04
C LEU A 83 -3.79 -19.69 12.57
N ALA A 84 -3.06 -18.73 13.12
CA ALA A 84 -3.00 -18.51 14.57
C ALA A 84 -4.39 -18.18 15.13
N PHE A 85 -5.14 -17.31 14.47
CA PHE A 85 -6.51 -16.94 14.87
C PHE A 85 -7.45 -18.14 14.88
N VAL A 86 -7.43 -18.97 13.82
CA VAL A 86 -8.24 -20.20 13.75
C VAL A 86 -7.91 -21.11 14.92
N HIS A 87 -6.63 -21.35 15.19
CA HIS A 87 -6.19 -22.19 16.30
C HIS A 87 -6.63 -21.64 17.67
N PHE A 88 -6.46 -20.33 17.92
CA PHE A 88 -6.93 -19.71 19.15
C PHE A 88 -8.44 -19.80 19.31
N LYS A 89 -9.19 -19.62 18.21
CA LYS A 89 -10.65 -19.76 18.22
C LYS A 89 -11.08 -21.18 18.57
N GLU A 90 -10.49 -22.20 17.95
CA GLU A 90 -10.79 -23.60 18.24
C GLU A 90 -10.48 -23.96 19.70
N GLN A 91 -9.35 -23.49 20.24
CA GLN A 91 -9.00 -23.69 21.64
C GLN A 91 -10.01 -23.01 22.58
N HIS A 92 -10.43 -21.79 22.27
CA HIS A 92 -11.39 -21.06 23.07
C HIS A 92 -12.78 -21.71 23.04
N GLU A 93 -13.25 -22.13 21.86
CA GLU A 93 -14.52 -22.83 21.70
C GLU A 93 -14.53 -24.16 22.47
N LYS A 94 -13.41 -24.89 22.44
CA LYS A 94 -13.24 -26.11 23.25
C LYS A 94 -13.32 -25.80 24.74
N LEU A 95 -12.56 -24.82 25.24
CA LEU A 95 -12.59 -24.42 26.65
C LEU A 95 -14.00 -23.96 27.07
N GLN A 96 -14.68 -23.19 26.22
CA GLN A 96 -16.04 -22.74 26.48
C GLN A 96 -17.01 -23.92 26.60
N LYS A 97 -16.89 -24.93 25.73
CA LYS A 97 -17.69 -26.15 25.80
C LYS A 97 -17.41 -26.96 27.07
N ASP A 98 -16.14 -27.08 27.45
CA ASP A 98 -15.72 -27.78 28.67
C ASP A 98 -16.28 -27.10 29.92
N LEU A 99 -16.17 -25.77 30.02
CA LEU A 99 -16.73 -25.00 31.14
C LEU A 99 -18.26 -25.08 31.21
N ARG A 100 -18.96 -25.02 30.07
CA ARG A 100 -20.42 -25.22 30.04
C ARG A 100 -20.80 -26.61 30.55
N THR A 101 -20.05 -27.64 30.16
CA THR A 101 -20.26 -29.02 30.61
C THR A 101 -20.00 -29.15 32.11
N GLN A 102 -18.96 -28.49 32.64
CA GLN A 102 -18.69 -28.46 34.08
C GLN A 102 -19.79 -27.76 34.87
N ASN A 103 -20.31 -26.63 34.37
CA ASN A 103 -21.43 -25.94 35.01
C ASN A 103 -22.67 -26.83 35.05
N THR A 104 -23.04 -27.49 33.94
CA THR A 104 -24.19 -28.41 33.95
C THR A 104 -24.02 -29.54 34.97
N ILE A 105 -22.80 -30.11 35.09
CA ILE A 105 -22.53 -31.15 36.10
C ILE A 105 -22.66 -30.60 37.53
N LEU A 106 -22.18 -29.37 37.77
CA LEU A 106 -22.27 -28.76 39.09
C LEU A 106 -23.72 -28.39 39.45
N ASP A 107 -24.50 -27.92 38.49
CA ASP A 107 -25.92 -27.62 38.65
C ASP A 107 -26.71 -28.89 38.98
N ASP A 108 -26.45 -30.00 38.27
CA ASP A 108 -27.06 -31.31 38.55
C ASP A 108 -26.73 -31.77 39.99
N ARG A 109 -25.46 -31.68 40.40
CA ARG A 109 -25.03 -32.04 41.76
C ARG A 109 -25.64 -31.14 42.83
N LEU A 110 -25.83 -29.85 42.53
CA LEU A 110 -26.47 -28.91 43.43
C LEU A 110 -27.95 -29.28 43.61
N ALA A 111 -28.66 -29.58 42.52
CA ALA A 111 -30.05 -30.03 42.55
C ALA A 111 -30.21 -31.34 43.35
N GLU A 112 -29.31 -32.31 43.18
CA GLU A 112 -29.28 -33.54 43.98
C GLU A 112 -29.13 -33.25 45.48
N CYS A 113 -28.18 -32.37 45.84
CA CYS A 113 -27.92 -31.99 47.23
C CYS A 113 -29.12 -31.22 47.84
N GLU A 114 -29.77 -30.36 47.07
CA GLU A 114 -31.00 -29.66 47.49
C GLU A 114 -32.16 -30.63 47.72
N ALA A 115 -32.34 -31.61 46.83
CA ALA A 115 -33.35 -32.65 47.01
C ALA A 115 -33.09 -33.47 48.28
N GLU A 116 -31.84 -33.90 48.51
CA GLU A 116 -31.46 -34.62 49.73
C GLU A 116 -31.76 -33.79 50.99
N LYS A 117 -31.37 -32.51 50.99
CA LYS A 117 -31.66 -31.58 52.08
C LYS A 117 -33.16 -31.45 52.36
N GLU A 118 -33.99 -31.42 51.34
CA GLU A 118 -35.45 -31.33 51.51
C GLU A 118 -36.03 -32.64 52.07
N THR A 119 -35.55 -33.81 51.63
CA THR A 119 -35.96 -35.09 52.23
C THR A 119 -35.59 -35.17 53.72
N LEU A 120 -34.40 -34.69 54.09
CA LEU A 120 -33.96 -34.64 55.49
C LEU A 120 -34.81 -33.69 56.32
N ARG A 121 -35.22 -32.54 55.76
CA ARG A 121 -36.15 -31.61 56.42
C ARG A 121 -37.52 -32.23 56.65
N GLN A 122 -38.07 -32.94 55.66
CA GLN A 122 -39.35 -33.64 55.79
C GLN A 122 -39.29 -34.70 56.89
N LYS A 123 -38.23 -35.52 56.92
CA LYS A 123 -37.98 -36.50 57.99
C LYS A 123 -37.92 -35.83 59.37
N LEU A 124 -37.19 -34.72 59.50
CA LEU A 124 -37.09 -33.96 60.74
C LEU A 124 -38.46 -33.43 61.20
N ASN A 125 -39.28 -32.93 60.28
CA ASN A 125 -40.61 -32.43 60.58
C ASN A 125 -41.57 -33.57 61.00
N GLY A 126 -41.48 -34.74 60.36
CA GLY A 126 -42.22 -35.94 60.75
C GLY A 126 -41.90 -36.36 62.18
N LEU A 127 -40.60 -36.52 62.49
CA LEU A 127 -40.14 -36.85 63.85
C LEU A 127 -40.59 -35.81 64.89
N LYS A 128 -40.56 -34.52 64.56
CA LYS A 128 -41.08 -33.45 65.43
C LYS A 128 -42.59 -33.55 65.66
N ALA A 129 -43.36 -33.94 64.65
CA ALA A 129 -44.81 -34.12 64.76
C ALA A 129 -45.14 -35.34 65.63
N GLU A 130 -44.46 -36.47 65.43
CA GLU A 130 -44.57 -37.67 66.28
C GLU A 130 -44.24 -37.37 67.75
N LEU A 131 -43.20 -36.57 68.00
CA LEU A 131 -42.86 -36.12 69.35
C LEU A 131 -44.00 -35.30 69.97
N ARG A 132 -44.64 -34.41 69.19
CA ARG A 132 -45.79 -33.59 69.65
C ARG A 132 -47.04 -34.42 69.91
N THR A 133 -47.33 -35.43 69.08
CA THR A 133 -48.48 -36.32 69.30
C THR A 133 -48.28 -37.20 70.52
N ASN A 134 -47.06 -37.71 70.74
CA ASN A 134 -46.71 -38.46 71.94
C ASN A 134 -46.81 -37.60 73.23
N LEU A 135 -46.64 -36.28 73.14
CA LEU A 135 -46.86 -35.34 74.24
C LEU A 135 -48.34 -35.03 74.52
N ASN A 136 -49.25 -35.24 73.56
CA ASN A 136 -50.69 -34.93 73.70
C ASN A 136 -51.56 -36.12 74.14
N CYS A 137 -51.01 -37.33 74.24
CA CYS A 137 -51.68 -38.50 74.82
C CYS A 137 -51.01 -38.93 76.15
N SER A 138 -50.93 -38.02 77.12
CA SER A 138 -50.80 -38.38 78.55
C SER A 138 -50.91 -37.11 79.41
N THR A 139 -52.13 -36.74 79.78
CA THR A 139 -52.35 -35.96 81.00
C THR A 139 -52.87 -36.90 82.08
N ARG A 140 -51.97 -37.35 82.97
CA ARG A 140 -52.09 -37.24 84.43
C ARG A 140 -51.17 -38.21 85.17
N SER A 141 -50.61 -37.66 86.23
CA SER A 141 -50.08 -38.30 87.44
C SER A 141 -48.56 -38.49 87.51
N SER A 142 -47.98 -37.68 88.40
CA SER A 142 -46.92 -37.99 89.37
C SER A 142 -45.67 -38.72 88.88
N ARG A 143 -44.51 -38.02 88.91
CA ARG A 143 -43.46 -38.22 89.93
C ARG A 143 -42.20 -37.39 89.65
N PRO A 144 -41.44 -37.04 90.70
CA PRO A 144 -40.25 -36.22 90.61
C PRO A 144 -39.08 -37.07 90.08
N SER A 145 -38.75 -36.89 88.81
CA SER A 145 -37.53 -37.42 88.18
C SER A 145 -37.23 -36.72 86.84
N LEU A 146 -38.26 -36.13 86.21
CA LEU A 146 -38.14 -35.37 84.97
C LEU A 146 -37.21 -34.15 85.01
N ARG A 147 -36.96 -33.53 86.18
CA ARG A 147 -36.04 -32.37 86.25
C ARG A 147 -34.58 -32.73 85.99
N GLN A 148 -34.16 -33.96 86.26
CA GLN A 148 -32.79 -34.42 86.00
C GLN A 148 -32.62 -34.82 84.52
N ALA A 149 -33.58 -35.60 83.99
CA ALA A 149 -33.61 -36.01 82.57
C ALA A 149 -33.82 -34.83 81.60
N ILE A 150 -34.64 -33.83 81.93
CA ILE A 150 -34.79 -32.60 81.11
C ILE A 150 -33.51 -31.76 81.15
N LYS A 151 -32.76 -31.79 82.25
CA LYS A 151 -31.48 -31.07 82.38
C LYS A 151 -30.38 -31.74 81.56
N GLU A 152 -30.37 -33.08 81.49
CA GLU A 152 -29.46 -33.86 80.64
C GLU A 152 -29.83 -33.76 79.16
N LEU A 153 -31.12 -33.89 78.77
CA LEU A 153 -31.60 -33.69 77.40
C LEU A 153 -31.42 -32.26 76.90
N LYS A 154 -31.58 -31.24 77.77
CA LYS A 154 -31.23 -29.86 77.41
C LYS A 154 -29.73 -29.69 77.24
N LYS A 155 -28.89 -30.36 78.04
CA LYS A 155 -27.43 -30.28 77.95
C LYS A 155 -26.91 -30.96 76.69
N GLU A 156 -27.42 -32.13 76.32
CA GLU A 156 -27.08 -32.80 75.05
C GLU A 156 -27.58 -32.05 73.82
N ASN A 157 -28.83 -31.54 73.83
CA ASN A 157 -29.33 -30.74 72.70
C ASN A 157 -28.62 -29.38 72.59
N MET A 158 -28.25 -28.76 73.70
CA MET A 158 -27.42 -27.55 73.69
C MET A 158 -26.01 -27.86 73.18
N SER A 159 -25.39 -28.96 73.61
CA SER A 159 -24.08 -29.40 73.11
C SER A 159 -24.13 -29.72 71.60
N SER A 160 -25.17 -30.39 71.11
CA SER A 160 -25.35 -30.67 69.68
C SER A 160 -25.67 -29.40 68.88
N ALA A 161 -26.40 -28.45 69.46
CA ALA A 161 -26.65 -27.15 68.84
C ALA A 161 -25.39 -26.27 68.81
N GLU A 162 -24.57 -26.30 69.86
CA GLU A 162 -23.27 -25.64 69.94
C GLU A 162 -22.29 -26.23 68.93
N GLU A 163 -22.28 -27.55 68.76
CA GLU A 163 -21.45 -28.24 67.76
C GLU A 163 -21.89 -27.89 66.33
N LYS A 164 -23.20 -27.91 66.04
CA LYS A 164 -23.74 -27.46 64.74
C LYS A 164 -23.47 -25.98 64.48
N TYR A 165 -23.59 -25.14 65.51
CA TYR A 165 -23.27 -23.72 65.43
C TYR A 165 -21.78 -23.51 65.14
N SER A 166 -20.90 -24.29 65.76
CA SER A 166 -19.46 -24.29 65.51
C SER A 166 -19.13 -24.71 64.07
N ILE A 167 -19.76 -25.78 63.56
CA ILE A 167 -19.60 -26.22 62.16
C ILE A 167 -20.05 -25.12 61.19
N ILE A 168 -21.25 -24.56 61.40
CA ILE A 168 -21.78 -23.47 60.56
C ILE A 168 -20.89 -22.22 60.65
N GLN A 169 -20.37 -21.88 61.83
CA GLN A 169 -19.43 -20.77 61.98
C GLN A 169 -18.12 -21.02 61.23
N ASN A 170 -17.59 -22.24 61.26
CA ASN A 170 -16.38 -22.62 60.52
C ASN A 170 -16.63 -22.57 59.01
N GLU A 171 -17.81 -23.01 58.55
CA GLU A 171 -18.20 -22.95 57.15
C GLU A 171 -18.42 -21.52 56.66
N ILE A 172 -19.05 -20.66 57.48
CA ILE A 172 -19.13 -19.21 57.22
C ILE A 172 -17.73 -18.59 57.14
N ARG A 173 -16.79 -19.00 58.01
CA ARG A 173 -15.41 -18.52 57.98
C ARG A 173 -14.73 -18.93 56.67
N LYS A 174 -14.83 -20.21 56.30
CA LYS A 174 -14.27 -20.74 55.06
C LYS A 174 -14.85 -20.05 53.82
N LEU A 175 -16.17 -19.88 53.75
CA LEU A 175 -16.83 -19.15 52.66
C LEU A 175 -16.39 -17.68 52.58
N LYS A 176 -16.08 -17.03 53.72
CA LYS A 176 -15.53 -15.66 53.72
C LYS A 176 -14.10 -15.63 53.19
N GLU A 177 -13.28 -16.62 53.53
CA GLU A 177 -11.90 -16.77 53.02
C GLU A 177 -11.93 -17.05 51.51
N ASP A 178 -12.73 -18.01 51.05
CA ASP A 178 -12.92 -18.34 49.63
C ASP A 178 -13.41 -17.12 48.83
N LYS A 179 -14.37 -16.36 49.37
CA LYS A 179 -14.84 -15.11 48.76
C LYS A 179 -13.72 -14.08 48.62
N LEU A 180 -12.87 -13.95 49.63
CA LEU A 180 -11.74 -13.00 49.60
C LEU A 180 -10.71 -13.43 48.55
N GLU A 181 -10.44 -14.71 48.42
CA GLU A 181 -9.55 -15.26 47.40
C GLU A 181 -10.12 -15.07 45.98
N LEU A 182 -11.41 -15.33 45.78
CA LEU A 182 -12.09 -15.07 44.51
C LEU A 182 -12.04 -13.59 44.12
N LEU A 183 -12.17 -12.66 45.08
CA LEU A 183 -12.03 -11.23 44.82
C LEU A 183 -10.62 -10.86 44.35
N LYS A 184 -9.58 -11.39 45.01
CA LYS A 184 -8.18 -11.20 44.59
C LYS A 184 -7.92 -11.75 43.19
N ASN A 185 -8.43 -12.95 42.90
CA ASN A 185 -8.31 -13.55 41.57
C ASN A 185 -9.03 -12.70 40.50
N ASN A 186 -10.19 -12.15 40.84
CA ASN A 186 -10.93 -11.26 39.93
C ASN A 186 -10.15 -9.96 39.65
N GLU A 187 -9.48 -9.39 40.65
CA GLU A 187 -8.61 -8.21 40.47
C GLU A 187 -7.43 -8.54 39.54
N ILE A 188 -6.76 -9.68 39.74
CA ILE A 188 -5.66 -10.12 38.86
C ILE A 188 -6.15 -10.30 37.42
N LEU A 189 -7.29 -10.96 37.22
CA LEU A 189 -7.88 -11.18 35.89
C LEU A 189 -8.28 -9.86 35.23
N LYS A 190 -8.81 -8.89 36.00
CA LYS A 190 -9.09 -7.53 35.50
C LYS A 190 -7.81 -6.84 35.05
N SER A 191 -6.73 -6.88 35.84
CA SER A 191 -5.45 -6.31 35.43
C SER A 191 -4.87 -7.00 34.18
N GLN A 192 -5.02 -8.32 34.07
CA GLN A 192 -4.60 -9.04 32.86
C GLN A 192 -5.42 -8.66 31.63
N LEU A 193 -6.74 -8.55 31.77
CA LEU A 193 -7.62 -8.06 30.70
C LEU A 193 -7.26 -6.65 30.29
N GLU A 194 -6.99 -5.77 31.23
CA GLU A 194 -6.57 -4.39 30.95
C GLU A 194 -5.25 -4.37 30.16
N ASN A 195 -4.26 -5.15 30.58
CA ASN A 195 -3.00 -5.29 29.84
C ASN A 195 -3.19 -5.87 28.44
N ARG A 196 -4.09 -6.86 28.27
CA ARG A 196 -4.42 -7.42 26.97
C ARG A 196 -5.17 -6.43 26.08
N ASN A 197 -6.08 -5.63 26.65
CA ASN A 197 -6.80 -4.59 25.92
C ASN A 197 -5.84 -3.50 25.45
N GLN A 198 -4.90 -3.07 26.31
CA GLN A 198 -3.83 -2.14 25.93
C GLN A 198 -2.95 -2.73 24.81
N GLU A 199 -2.65 -4.03 24.87
CA GLU A 199 -1.88 -4.72 23.83
C GLU A 199 -2.65 -4.85 22.50
N VAL A 200 -3.94 -5.18 22.56
CA VAL A 200 -4.82 -5.22 21.38
C VAL A 200 -4.91 -3.82 20.75
N GLN A 201 -5.07 -2.77 21.56
CA GLN A 201 -5.06 -1.40 21.07
C GLN A 201 -3.71 -1.06 20.42
N ARG A 202 -2.59 -1.46 21.04
CA ARG A 202 -1.25 -1.29 20.45
C ARG A 202 -1.13 -1.98 19.09
N LEU A 203 -1.62 -3.20 18.96
CA LEU A 203 -1.59 -3.96 17.71
C LEU A 203 -2.48 -3.33 16.63
N LEU A 204 -3.66 -2.84 17.00
CA LEU A 204 -4.54 -2.07 16.12
C LEU A 204 -3.87 -0.77 15.64
N ASP A 205 -3.08 -0.12 16.50
CA ASP A 205 -2.31 1.08 16.19
C ASP A 205 -0.95 0.76 15.50
N GLY A 206 -0.81 -0.42 14.90
CA GLY A 206 0.36 -0.81 14.11
C GLY A 206 1.55 -1.34 14.91
N GLY A 207 1.32 -1.80 16.14
CA GLY A 207 2.28 -2.56 16.96
C GLY A 207 3.37 -1.74 17.65
N ARG A 208 3.29 -0.41 17.70
CA ARG A 208 4.38 0.46 18.17
C ARG A 208 4.28 0.83 19.67
N PRO A 209 5.39 0.99 20.41
CA PRO A 209 5.37 1.35 21.84
C PRO A 209 4.79 2.74 22.11
N VAL A 210 3.93 2.86 23.15
CA VAL A 210 3.18 4.08 23.53
C VAL A 210 4.06 5.31 23.77
N ASN A 211 5.31 5.13 24.22
CA ASN A 211 6.22 6.23 24.55
C ASN A 211 6.98 6.83 23.35
N THR A 212 6.82 6.27 22.14
CA THR A 212 7.47 6.79 20.92
C THR A 212 6.57 7.71 20.07
N GLN A 213 5.29 7.86 20.43
CA GLN A 213 4.29 8.59 19.65
C GLN A 213 4.66 10.07 19.37
N ALA A 214 5.46 10.72 20.23
CA ALA A 214 5.63 12.17 20.19
C ALA A 214 6.93 12.68 19.51
N ARG A 215 7.93 11.84 19.23
CA ARG A 215 9.23 12.32 18.68
C ARG A 215 9.60 11.76 17.30
N GLY A 216 8.99 10.67 16.88
CA GLY A 216 9.29 10.04 15.58
C GLY A 216 8.50 10.64 14.41
N TYR A 217 7.19 10.78 14.58
CA TYR A 217 6.28 11.29 13.54
C TYR A 217 6.55 12.75 13.19
N ASP A 218 6.84 13.57 14.21
CA ASP A 218 7.20 14.97 14.05
C ASP A 218 8.39 15.20 13.09
N ASN A 219 9.34 14.27 13.03
CA ASN A 219 10.51 14.37 12.15
C ASN A 219 10.24 13.81 10.75
N ILE A 220 9.41 12.77 10.66
CA ILE A 220 9.02 12.15 9.38
C ILE A 220 8.04 13.08 8.64
N ASP A 221 7.03 13.63 9.31
CA ASP A 221 6.06 14.54 8.71
C ASP A 221 6.70 15.85 8.28
N LYS A 222 7.65 16.40 9.06
CA LYS A 222 8.47 17.54 8.64
C LYS A 222 9.33 17.22 7.42
N LYS A 223 9.89 16.01 7.34
CA LYS A 223 10.68 15.57 6.19
C LYS A 223 9.81 15.33 4.95
N ILE A 224 8.62 14.76 5.12
CA ILE A 224 7.63 14.58 4.06
C ILE A 224 7.18 15.95 3.54
N GLY A 225 6.86 16.89 4.42
CA GLY A 225 6.51 18.26 4.06
C GLY A 225 7.63 18.97 3.30
N ALA A 226 8.86 18.91 3.80
CA ALA A 226 10.02 19.49 3.12
C ALA A 226 10.26 18.90 1.71
N LEU A 227 10.12 17.58 1.57
CA LEU A 227 10.23 16.90 0.27
C LEU A 227 9.06 17.27 -0.65
N GLN A 228 7.85 17.46 -0.13
CA GLN A 228 6.69 17.89 -0.91
C GLN A 228 6.85 19.33 -1.41
N ASP A 229 7.38 20.23 -0.58
CA ASP A 229 7.70 21.61 -0.97
C ASP A 229 8.79 21.65 -2.04
N GLU A 230 9.85 20.85 -1.88
CA GLU A 230 10.93 20.71 -2.87
C GLU A 230 10.39 20.16 -4.20
N ILE A 231 9.53 19.14 -4.17
CA ILE A 231 8.87 18.60 -5.37
C ILE A 231 8.01 19.68 -6.04
N CYS A 232 7.28 20.50 -5.27
CA CYS A 232 6.48 21.59 -5.80
C CYS A 232 7.35 22.67 -6.47
N ALA A 233 8.45 23.06 -5.84
CA ALA A 233 9.41 24.02 -6.39
C ALA A 233 10.05 23.49 -7.69
N LEU A 234 10.54 22.25 -7.69
CA LEU A 234 11.14 21.62 -8.88
C LEU A 234 10.13 21.48 -10.03
N LYS A 235 8.85 21.19 -9.73
CA LYS A 235 7.79 21.15 -10.76
C LYS A 235 7.52 22.54 -11.35
N ALA A 236 7.51 23.58 -10.53
CA ALA A 236 7.35 24.96 -10.98
C ALA A 236 8.53 25.37 -11.89
N ASP A 237 9.77 25.11 -11.46
CA ASP A 237 10.98 25.39 -12.24
C ASP A 237 10.99 24.63 -13.57
N ARG A 238 10.60 23.34 -13.56
CA ARG A 238 10.47 22.54 -14.79
C ARG A 238 9.46 23.16 -15.75
N SER A 239 8.35 23.70 -15.23
CA SER A 239 7.34 24.38 -16.05
C SER A 239 7.89 25.66 -16.67
N ILE A 240 8.59 26.49 -15.88
CA ILE A 240 9.22 27.74 -16.34
C ILE A 240 10.29 27.44 -17.39
N LEU A 241 11.21 26.51 -17.12
CA LEU A 241 12.25 26.09 -18.07
C LEU A 241 11.64 25.52 -19.34
N GLY A 242 10.56 24.74 -19.23
CA GLY A 242 9.82 24.23 -20.39
C GLY A 242 9.21 25.34 -21.25
N ALA A 243 8.64 26.38 -20.62
CA ALA A 243 8.12 27.54 -21.32
C ALA A 243 9.23 28.36 -22.00
N GLN A 244 10.35 28.57 -21.32
CA GLN A 244 11.52 29.25 -21.86
C GLN A 244 12.11 28.50 -23.06
N LEU A 245 12.23 27.18 -22.97
CA LEU A 245 12.73 26.32 -24.06
C LEU A 245 11.82 26.42 -25.29
N LYS A 246 10.50 26.33 -25.11
CA LYS A 246 9.53 26.51 -26.20
C LYS A 246 9.64 27.90 -26.83
N GLY A 247 9.79 28.94 -26.02
CA GLY A 247 9.97 30.31 -26.49
C GLY A 247 11.28 30.51 -27.28
N ALA A 248 12.39 29.94 -26.80
CA ALA A 248 13.68 29.98 -27.49
C ALA A 248 13.63 29.24 -28.83
N LEU A 249 13.00 28.07 -28.87
CA LEU A 249 12.80 27.29 -30.10
C LEU A 249 11.96 28.07 -31.13
N ALA A 250 10.88 28.72 -30.69
CA ALA A 250 10.05 29.55 -31.57
C ALA A 250 10.86 30.72 -32.18
N LYS A 251 11.66 31.42 -31.36
CA LYS A 251 12.56 32.49 -31.82
C LYS A 251 13.60 31.96 -32.81
N GLN A 252 14.17 30.79 -32.56
CA GLN A 252 15.12 30.16 -33.46
C GLN A 252 14.48 29.81 -34.81
N HIS A 253 13.28 29.23 -34.82
CA HIS A 253 12.55 28.93 -36.05
C HIS A 253 12.18 30.20 -36.84
N GLU A 254 11.85 31.28 -36.15
CA GLU A 254 11.61 32.57 -36.78
C GLU A 254 12.88 33.16 -37.40
N ALA A 255 13.99 33.18 -36.65
CA ALA A 255 15.29 33.63 -37.15
C ALA A 255 15.75 32.81 -38.37
N MET A 256 15.55 31.48 -38.34
CA MET A 256 15.86 30.60 -39.46
C MET A 256 15.01 30.91 -40.69
N ARG A 257 13.71 31.17 -40.53
CA ARG A 257 12.84 31.60 -41.65
C ARG A 257 13.29 32.93 -42.24
N ARG A 258 13.64 33.91 -41.41
CA ARG A 258 14.19 35.19 -41.89
C ARG A 258 15.51 34.99 -42.64
N ALA A 259 16.41 34.15 -42.13
CA ALA A 259 17.67 33.84 -42.78
C ALA A 259 17.47 33.14 -44.14
N LEU A 260 16.52 32.21 -44.25
CA LEU A 260 16.16 31.58 -45.52
C LEU A 260 15.63 32.59 -46.54
N HIS A 261 14.72 33.47 -46.14
CA HIS A 261 14.21 34.53 -47.02
C HIS A 261 15.31 35.48 -47.47
N LEU A 262 16.23 35.88 -46.58
CA LEU A 262 17.38 36.72 -46.92
C LEU A 262 18.32 36.01 -47.89
N ALA A 263 18.60 34.71 -47.68
CA ALA A 263 19.41 33.92 -48.60
C ALA A 263 18.79 33.85 -50.01
N GLU A 264 17.47 33.68 -50.09
CA GLU A 264 16.75 33.65 -51.37
C GLU A 264 16.74 35.02 -52.06
N ARG A 265 16.52 36.11 -51.30
CA ARG A 265 16.62 37.49 -51.80
C ARG A 265 18.03 37.80 -52.32
N ASN A 266 19.07 37.40 -51.58
CA ASN A 266 20.46 37.59 -51.99
C ASN A 266 20.78 36.83 -53.27
N LYS A 267 20.32 35.59 -53.39
CA LYS A 267 20.47 34.80 -54.62
C LYS A 267 19.78 35.47 -55.82
N GLN A 268 18.62 36.08 -55.61
CA GLN A 268 17.92 36.83 -56.64
C GLN A 268 18.69 38.11 -57.04
N LEU A 269 19.21 38.86 -56.06
CA LEU A 269 20.05 40.04 -56.32
C LEU A 269 21.35 39.68 -57.06
N GLU A 270 22.00 38.57 -56.70
CA GLU A 270 23.19 38.08 -57.43
C GLU A 270 22.88 37.76 -58.90
N LYS A 271 21.67 37.27 -59.19
CA LYS A 271 21.22 37.04 -60.57
C LYS A 271 20.98 38.36 -61.30
N GLU A 272 20.27 39.28 -60.67
CA GLU A 272 20.01 40.62 -61.22
C GLU A 272 21.30 41.38 -61.50
N MET A 273 22.30 41.29 -60.62
CA MET A 273 23.63 41.88 -60.84
C MET A 273 24.33 41.28 -62.07
N LYS A 274 24.32 39.95 -62.21
CA LYS A 274 24.91 39.28 -63.39
C LYS A 274 24.21 39.68 -64.68
N ASP A 275 22.88 39.82 -64.65
CA ASP A 275 22.11 40.25 -65.80
C ASP A 275 22.45 41.71 -66.19
N ILE A 276 22.63 42.60 -65.20
CA ILE A 276 23.08 43.99 -65.42
C ILE A 276 24.49 44.04 -66.01
N ASP A 277 25.44 43.27 -65.46
CA ASP A 277 26.82 43.19 -65.97
C ASP A 277 26.83 42.71 -67.44
N GLN A 278 25.98 41.74 -67.78
CA GLN A 278 25.86 41.25 -69.15
C GLN A 278 25.29 42.30 -70.11
N ILE A 279 24.28 43.07 -69.68
CA ILE A 279 23.72 44.18 -70.47
C ILE A 279 24.78 45.27 -70.67
N ALA A 280 25.52 45.65 -69.62
CA ALA A 280 26.58 46.65 -69.72
C ALA A 280 27.65 46.28 -70.74
N LEU A 281 28.12 45.02 -70.71
CA LEU A 281 29.08 44.49 -71.69
C LEU A 281 28.53 44.49 -73.12
N GLN A 282 27.24 44.17 -73.31
CA GLN A 282 26.59 44.23 -74.63
C GLN A 282 26.54 45.66 -75.17
N VAL A 283 26.14 46.63 -74.33
CA VAL A 283 26.08 48.05 -74.69
C VAL A 283 27.47 48.59 -75.05
N GLU A 284 28.49 48.26 -74.27
CA GLU A 284 29.88 48.63 -74.58
C GLU A 284 30.35 48.05 -75.92
N ALA A 285 30.03 46.77 -76.20
CA ALA A 285 30.38 46.13 -77.46
C ALA A 285 29.66 46.76 -78.66
N GLU A 286 28.39 47.12 -78.53
CA GLU A 286 27.62 47.84 -79.57
C GLU A 286 28.17 49.25 -79.80
N CYS A 287 28.51 49.96 -78.74
CA CYS A 287 29.12 51.29 -78.82
C CYS A 287 30.47 51.23 -79.55
N ASN A 288 31.35 50.27 -79.17
CA ASN A 288 32.63 50.04 -79.84
C ASN A 288 32.49 49.70 -81.33
N LYS A 289 31.51 48.86 -81.70
CA LYS A 289 31.20 48.58 -83.12
C LYS A 289 30.78 49.84 -83.88
N THR A 290 29.93 50.66 -83.27
CA THR A 290 29.42 51.90 -83.88
C THR A 290 30.55 52.91 -84.09
N VAL A 291 31.41 53.11 -83.08
CA VAL A 291 32.59 53.97 -83.17
C VAL A 291 33.53 53.48 -84.28
N LYS A 292 33.82 52.17 -84.35
CA LYS A 292 34.66 51.59 -85.39
C LYS A 292 34.07 51.78 -86.79
N SER A 293 32.76 51.59 -86.96
CA SER A 293 32.10 51.83 -88.25
C SER A 293 32.14 53.31 -88.65
N ASN A 294 31.99 54.23 -87.68
CA ASN A 294 32.10 55.66 -87.94
C ASN A 294 33.53 56.09 -88.28
N SER A 295 34.55 55.55 -87.61
CA SER A 295 35.96 55.85 -87.95
C SER A 295 36.35 55.30 -89.33
N GLU A 296 35.88 54.11 -89.70
CA GLU A 296 36.08 53.55 -91.04
C GLU A 296 35.40 54.38 -92.14
N LYS A 297 34.26 55.02 -91.85
CA LYS A 297 33.58 55.96 -92.78
C LYS A 297 34.31 57.30 -92.91
N MET A 298 34.98 57.77 -91.87
CA MET A 298 35.74 59.03 -91.87
C MET A 298 37.12 58.92 -92.57
N LEU A 299 37.62 57.69 -92.75
CA LEU A 299 38.89 57.39 -93.43
C LEU A 299 38.73 57.15 -94.95
N ARG A 300 37.50 57.24 -95.49
CA ARG A 300 37.19 57.22 -96.92
C ARG A 300 36.79 58.61 -97.40
#